data_AF-A0A9X3PJE4-F1
#
_entry.id   AF-A0A9X3PJE4-F1
#
_cell.length_a   1.000
_cell.length_b   1.000
_cell.length_c   1.000
_cell.angle_alpha   90.00
_cell.angle_beta   90.00
_cell.angle_gamma   90.00
#
_symmetry.space_group_name_H-M   'P 1'
#
loop_
_entity.id
_entity.type
_entity.pdbx_description
1 polymer ?
#
loop_
_entity_poly.entity_id
_entity_poly.type
_entity_poly.pdbx_seq_one_letter_code
_entity_poly.pdbx_strand_id
1 'polypeptide(L)'
;MMRANTIDSATALNLEAQALFGTGLATPSDWDIVDVRAGDHDGLPVTVIRRQPGGYRLGGPHTTVVADRDGRLLGYTSLRPGGPTRLPDRAESRKAAFDLIRRAAGAYADDLVVQWIKPHDETVTDDGGQVRTVTGMKVKTRHADGRYTWAVVGPGGVCLTYERGIHWDAARSRRGTPMWLHDGWIAAHDGVGPQLDPPYAIAS
;
A
#
# COMPACT_ATOMS: atom_id res chain seq x y z
N MET A 1 -6.31 -20.75 -20.15
CA MET A 1 -5.75 -20.34 -18.85
C MET A 1 -4.31 -19.90 -19.11
N MET A 2 -4.09 -18.62 -19.41
CA MET A 2 -2.77 -18.09 -19.73
C MET A 2 -2.11 -17.71 -18.39
N ARG A 3 -1.05 -18.43 -17.99
CA ARG A 3 -0.17 -17.93 -16.93
C ARG A 3 0.51 -16.68 -17.48
N ALA A 4 0.13 -15.51 -16.98
CA ALA A 4 0.80 -14.26 -17.30
C ALA A 4 2.29 -14.38 -16.94
N ASN A 5 3.15 -13.70 -17.72
CA ASN A 5 4.59 -13.61 -17.54
C ASN A 5 4.96 -13.60 -16.05
N THR A 6 5.49 -14.73 -15.57
CA THR A 6 5.97 -14.82 -14.20
C THR A 6 7.27 -14.03 -14.15
N ILE A 7 7.23 -12.85 -13.55
CA ILE A 7 8.46 -12.12 -13.18
C ILE A 7 9.21 -13.05 -12.23
N ASP A 8 10.44 -13.42 -12.57
CA ASP A 8 11.23 -14.31 -11.73
C ASP A 8 11.57 -13.63 -10.39
N SER A 9 11.82 -14.45 -9.36
CA SER A 9 12.05 -13.94 -8.01
C SER A 9 13.27 -13.02 -7.88
N ALA A 10 14.31 -13.18 -8.70
CA ALA A 10 15.49 -12.32 -8.64
C ALA A 10 15.18 -10.93 -9.22
N THR A 11 14.43 -10.88 -10.31
CA THR A 11 13.91 -9.63 -10.89
C THR A 11 12.99 -8.91 -9.89
N ALA A 12 12.09 -9.63 -9.23
CA ALA A 12 11.22 -9.06 -8.20
C ALA A 12 12.02 -8.51 -7.01
N LEU A 13 13.01 -9.25 -6.51
CA LEU A 13 13.90 -8.81 -5.42
C LEU A 13 14.63 -7.51 -5.76
N ASN A 14 15.20 -7.42 -6.96
CA ASN A 14 15.90 -6.21 -7.41
C ASN A 14 14.96 -5.01 -7.51
N LEU A 15 13.76 -5.22 -8.06
CA LEU A 15 12.77 -4.15 -8.21
C LEU A 15 12.25 -3.66 -6.85
N GLU A 16 11.99 -4.58 -5.92
CA GLU A 16 11.61 -4.24 -4.55
C GLU A 16 12.72 -3.42 -3.88
N ALA A 17 13.98 -3.87 -3.98
CA ALA A 17 15.12 -3.16 -3.39
C ALA A 17 15.28 -1.75 -3.97
N GLN A 18 15.13 -1.59 -5.29
CA GLN A 18 15.15 -0.28 -5.95
C GLN A 18 14.02 0.62 -5.45
N ALA A 19 12.79 0.10 -5.36
CA ALA A 19 11.63 0.86 -4.89
C ALA A 19 11.73 1.33 -3.44
N LEU A 20 12.39 0.55 -2.58
CA LEU A 20 12.56 0.89 -1.17
C LEU A 20 13.84 1.70 -0.91
N PHE A 21 14.78 1.76 -1.85
CA PHE A 21 16.06 2.43 -1.67
C PHE A 21 15.89 3.91 -1.28
N GLY A 22 16.56 4.32 -0.20
CA GLY A 22 16.52 5.70 0.29
C GLY A 22 15.21 6.14 0.94
N THR A 23 14.14 5.33 0.90
CA THR A 23 12.83 5.69 1.48
C THR A 23 12.78 5.57 3.00
N GLY A 24 13.63 4.70 3.57
CA GLY A 24 13.57 4.28 4.98
C GLY A 24 12.48 3.24 5.26
N LEU A 25 11.79 2.74 4.23
CA LEU A 25 10.90 1.59 4.32
C LEU A 25 11.70 0.29 4.20
N ALA A 26 11.18 -0.78 4.80
CA ALA A 26 11.84 -2.09 4.78
C ALA A 26 10.82 -3.22 4.79
N THR A 27 11.16 -4.31 4.13
CA THR A 27 10.44 -5.57 4.27
C THR A 27 11.13 -6.44 5.34
N PRO A 28 10.38 -7.31 6.04
CA PRO A 28 10.99 -8.29 6.94
C PRO A 28 11.86 -9.27 6.15
N SER A 29 13.10 -9.47 6.61
CA SER A 29 14.09 -10.33 5.94
C SER A 29 13.78 -11.81 6.04
N ASP A 30 12.93 -12.19 7.00
CA ASP A 30 12.48 -13.54 7.29
C ASP A 30 11.17 -13.92 6.58
N TRP A 31 10.60 -13.02 5.75
CA TRP A 31 9.38 -13.30 5.00
C TRP A 31 9.68 -13.54 3.53
N ASP A 32 9.21 -14.68 3.02
CA ASP A 32 9.36 -15.05 1.63
C ASP A 32 8.51 -14.16 0.71
N ILE A 33 8.99 -13.96 -0.53
CA ILE A 33 8.12 -13.47 -1.60
C ILE A 33 7.17 -14.61 -1.96
N VAL A 34 5.90 -14.41 -1.68
CA VAL A 34 4.85 -15.43 -1.87
C VAL A 34 4.00 -15.18 -3.11
N ASP A 35 4.04 -13.96 -3.65
CA ASP A 35 3.34 -13.60 -4.89
C ASP A 35 4.05 -12.43 -5.58
N VAL A 36 4.12 -12.50 -6.91
CA VAL A 36 4.59 -11.43 -7.80
C VAL A 36 3.63 -11.39 -8.97
N ARG A 37 2.98 -10.23 -9.18
CA ARG A 37 2.04 -10.06 -10.28
C ARG A 37 2.25 -8.75 -11.02
N ALA A 38 1.95 -8.78 -12.31
CA ALA A 38 1.74 -7.57 -13.09
C ALA A 38 0.39 -6.96 -12.72
N GLY A 39 0.34 -5.64 -12.66
CA GLY A 39 -0.88 -4.87 -12.45
C GLY A 39 -0.87 -3.57 -13.27
N ASP A 40 -1.94 -2.81 -13.11
CA ASP A 40 -2.08 -1.46 -13.65
C ASP A 40 -2.29 -0.46 -12.52
N HIS A 41 -1.80 0.76 -12.68
CA HIS A 41 -2.03 1.86 -11.75
C HIS A 41 -2.41 3.12 -12.54
N ASP A 42 -3.64 3.13 -13.08
CA ASP A 42 -4.19 4.23 -13.90
C ASP A 42 -3.46 4.37 -15.25
N GLY A 43 -3.33 3.25 -15.97
CA GLY A 43 -2.64 3.15 -17.26
C GLY A 43 -1.12 2.99 -17.15
N LEU A 44 -0.57 2.98 -15.93
CA LEU A 44 0.84 2.74 -15.66
C LEU A 44 1.05 1.25 -15.29
N PRO A 45 1.82 0.48 -16.07
CA PRO A 45 2.17 -0.88 -15.70
C PRO A 45 2.96 -0.92 -14.39
N VAL A 46 2.55 -1.78 -13.47
CA VAL A 46 3.20 -1.97 -12.17
C VAL A 46 3.49 -3.44 -11.90
N THR A 47 4.47 -3.67 -11.04
CA THR A 47 4.69 -4.96 -10.39
C THR A 47 4.25 -4.85 -8.94
N VAL A 48 3.44 -5.81 -8.50
CA VAL A 48 3.01 -5.97 -7.12
C VAL A 48 3.77 -7.15 -6.53
N ILE A 49 4.53 -6.89 -5.49
CA ILE A 49 5.43 -7.85 -4.83
C ILE A 49 4.92 -8.03 -3.42
N ARG A 50 4.52 -9.25 -3.07
CA ARG A 50 3.96 -9.57 -1.75
C ARG A 50 4.87 -10.52 -0.99
N ARG A 51 5.14 -10.17 0.26
CA ARG A 51 5.84 -11.00 1.24
C ARG A 51 4.95 -11.37 2.40
N GLN A 52 5.03 -12.62 2.82
CA GLN A 52 4.27 -13.14 3.96
C GLN A 52 5.02 -14.25 4.68
N PRO A 53 4.77 -14.43 5.99
CA PRO A 53 5.14 -15.66 6.66
C PRO A 53 4.18 -16.79 6.25
N GLY A 54 4.71 -17.99 6.01
CA GLY A 54 3.88 -19.20 5.85
C GLY A 54 3.10 -19.33 4.54
N GLY A 55 3.45 -18.56 3.49
CA GLY A 55 2.84 -18.67 2.17
C GLY A 55 1.77 -17.63 1.85
N TYR A 56 1.22 -17.69 0.63
CA TYR A 56 0.23 -16.71 0.15
C TYR A 56 -1.13 -16.88 0.84
N ARG A 57 -1.59 -15.82 1.50
CA ARG A 57 -2.91 -15.74 2.13
C ARG A 57 -3.40 -14.29 2.22
N LEU A 58 -4.58 -14.03 1.66
CA LEU A 58 -5.29 -12.75 1.86
C LEU A 58 -5.83 -12.63 3.28
N GLY A 59 -5.82 -11.41 3.82
CA GLY A 59 -6.23 -11.08 5.19
C GLY A 59 -5.18 -11.40 6.26
N GLY A 60 -4.04 -11.99 5.90
CA GLY A 60 -2.95 -12.28 6.83
C GLY A 60 -1.93 -11.15 6.98
N PRO A 61 -0.96 -11.28 7.90
CA PRO A 61 0.20 -10.40 7.94
C PRO A 61 0.92 -10.39 6.60
N HIS A 62 1.28 -9.23 6.11
CA HIS A 62 1.96 -9.10 4.83
C HIS A 62 2.69 -7.77 4.68
N THR A 63 3.72 -7.79 3.84
CA THR A 63 4.28 -6.59 3.24
C THR A 63 3.98 -6.64 1.76
N THR A 64 3.54 -5.54 1.17
CA THR A 64 3.32 -5.45 -0.27
C THR A 64 3.92 -4.17 -0.81
N VAL A 65 4.67 -4.30 -1.90
CA VAL A 65 5.30 -3.21 -2.64
C VAL A 65 4.67 -3.15 -4.02
N VAL A 66 4.28 -1.95 -4.44
CA VAL A 66 3.81 -1.64 -5.79
C VAL A 66 4.80 -0.68 -6.39
N ALA A 67 5.50 -1.13 -7.44
CA ALA A 67 6.52 -0.36 -8.13
C ALA A 67 6.25 -0.36 -9.65
N ASP A 68 6.57 0.73 -10.32
CA ASP A 68 6.65 0.72 -11.78
C ASP A 68 7.95 0.05 -12.25
N ARG A 69 8.13 -0.09 -13.57
CA ARG A 69 9.30 -0.75 -14.17
C ARG A 69 10.64 -0.04 -13.88
N ASP A 70 10.60 1.24 -13.52
CA ASP A 70 11.78 2.08 -13.29
C ASP A 70 12.14 2.11 -11.78
N GLY A 71 11.49 1.27 -10.97
CA GLY A 71 11.72 1.17 -9.54
C GLY A 71 11.10 2.31 -8.75
N ARG A 72 10.15 3.07 -9.32
CA ARG A 72 9.46 4.11 -8.55
C ARG A 72 8.39 3.48 -7.67
N LEU A 73 8.47 3.76 -6.37
CA LEU A 73 7.48 3.33 -5.40
C LEU A 73 6.14 4.06 -5.61
N LEU A 74 5.08 3.29 -5.85
CA LEU A 74 3.70 3.77 -5.95
C LEU A 74 2.83 3.37 -4.76
N GLY A 75 3.15 2.23 -4.14
CA GLY A 75 2.41 1.68 -3.02
C GLY A 75 3.32 0.87 -2.11
N TYR A 76 3.10 0.97 -0.82
CA TYR A 76 3.73 0.14 0.20
C TYR A 76 2.71 -0.13 1.31
N THR A 77 2.63 -1.35 1.79
CA THR A 77 1.97 -1.64 3.07
C THR A 77 2.78 -2.67 3.85
N SER A 78 2.84 -2.55 5.17
CA SER A 78 3.39 -3.56 6.07
C SER A 78 2.45 -3.72 7.25
N LEU A 79 1.54 -4.67 7.12
CA LEU A 79 0.52 -4.97 8.12
C LEU A 79 0.92 -6.19 8.92
N ARG A 80 1.07 -6.01 10.24
CA ARG A 80 1.40 -7.07 11.18
C ARG A 80 0.57 -6.89 12.45
N PRO A 81 0.21 -7.98 13.15
CA PRO A 81 -0.34 -7.91 14.48
C PRO A 81 0.56 -7.05 15.37
N GLY A 82 0.01 -5.95 15.89
CA GLY A 82 0.70 -5.06 16.81
C GLY A 82 -0.01 -5.03 18.16
N GLY A 83 0.73 -4.63 19.20
CA GLY A 83 0.15 -4.31 20.50
C GLY A 83 -0.33 -2.85 20.58
N PRO A 84 -1.23 -2.53 21.52
CA PRO A 84 -1.68 -1.17 21.74
C PRO A 84 -0.49 -0.28 22.09
N THR A 85 -0.31 0.78 21.32
CA THR A 85 0.81 1.71 21.44
C THR A 85 0.32 3.11 21.12
N ARG A 86 0.96 4.14 21.70
CA ARG A 86 0.57 5.54 21.49
C ARG A 86 0.68 5.86 19.99
N LEU A 87 -0.43 6.25 19.38
CA LEU A 87 -0.43 6.83 18.05
C LEU A 87 0.26 8.20 18.06
N PRO A 88 1.01 8.53 17.00
CA PRO A 88 1.50 9.89 16.84
C PRO A 88 0.32 10.88 16.79
N ASP A 89 0.54 12.09 17.28
CA ASP A 89 -0.44 13.17 17.09
C ASP A 89 -0.46 13.66 15.63
N ARG A 90 -1.31 14.64 15.32
CA ARG A 90 -1.44 15.17 13.96
C ARG A 90 -0.15 15.80 13.42
N ALA A 91 0.64 16.47 14.26
CA ALA A 91 1.87 17.13 13.85
C ALA A 91 2.99 16.12 13.62
N GLU A 92 3.15 15.16 14.54
CA GLU A 92 4.06 14.02 14.41
C GLU A 92 3.74 13.21 13.14
N SER A 93 2.46 12.91 12.92
CA SER A 93 1.99 12.18 11.73
C SER A 93 2.28 12.94 10.44
N ARG A 94 1.97 14.24 10.40
CA ARG A 94 2.24 15.08 9.23
C ARG A 94 3.74 15.08 8.91
N LYS A 95 4.59 15.27 9.92
CA LYS A 95 6.05 15.28 9.74
C LYS A 95 6.54 13.95 9.18
N ALA A 96 6.18 12.83 9.83
CA ALA A 96 6.61 11.50 9.39
C ALA A 96 6.14 11.18 7.96
N ALA A 97 4.89 11.51 7.62
CA ALA A 97 4.34 11.31 6.29
C ALA A 97 5.11 12.12 5.22
N PHE A 98 5.32 13.42 5.43
CA PHE A 98 6.03 14.25 4.45
C PHE A 98 7.52 13.90 4.36
N ASP A 99 8.16 13.51 5.45
CA ASP A 99 9.54 13.04 5.43
C ASP A 99 9.68 11.77 4.58
N LEU A 100 8.75 10.81 4.71
CA LEU A 100 8.68 9.65 3.82
C LEU A 100 8.44 10.06 2.37
N ILE A 101 7.42 10.87 2.11
CA ILE A 101 7.02 11.21 0.74
C ILE A 101 8.15 11.96 0.02
N ARG A 102 8.87 12.86 0.69
CA ARG A 102 10.06 13.52 0.12
C ARG A 102 11.15 12.53 -0.23
N ARG A 103 11.43 11.54 0.63
CA ARG A 103 12.42 10.50 0.34
C ARG A 103 11.99 9.61 -0.83
N ALA A 104 10.71 9.27 -0.94
CA ALA A 104 10.19 8.37 -1.98
C ALA A 104 9.88 9.07 -3.32
N ALA A 105 9.63 10.37 -3.31
CA ALA A 105 9.08 11.08 -4.47
C ALA A 105 9.69 12.47 -4.74
N GLY A 106 10.66 12.92 -3.94
CA GLY A 106 11.36 14.18 -4.14
C GLY A 106 10.41 15.37 -4.23
N ALA A 107 10.59 16.18 -5.28
CA ALA A 107 9.81 17.40 -5.55
C ALA A 107 8.29 17.17 -5.66
N TYR A 108 7.84 15.95 -5.97
CA TYR A 108 6.40 15.61 -5.93
C TYR A 108 5.75 15.94 -4.58
N ALA A 109 6.51 15.88 -3.49
CA ALA A 109 6.01 16.18 -2.15
C ALA A 109 5.62 17.66 -1.99
N ASP A 110 6.22 18.55 -2.76
CA ASP A 110 6.06 20.00 -2.60
C ASP A 110 4.69 20.50 -3.09
N ASP A 111 4.09 19.77 -4.02
CA ASP A 111 2.76 20.04 -4.59
C ASP A 111 1.61 19.38 -3.82
N LEU A 112 1.88 18.81 -2.65
CA LEU A 112 0.88 18.12 -1.82
C LEU A 112 0.22 19.05 -0.80
N VAL A 113 -1.12 19.10 -0.85
CA VAL A 113 -1.95 19.77 0.15
C VAL A 113 -2.63 18.76 1.05
N VAL A 114 -2.44 18.88 2.36
CA VAL A 114 -3.13 18.05 3.36
C VAL A 114 -4.63 18.30 3.29
N GLN A 115 -5.39 17.23 3.12
CA GLN A 115 -6.85 17.25 3.15
C GLN A 115 -7.36 17.00 4.58
N TRP A 116 -6.81 15.99 5.25
CA TRP A 116 -7.11 15.69 6.65
C TRP A 116 -6.10 14.72 7.25
N ILE A 117 -6.09 14.67 8.59
CA ILE A 117 -5.28 13.73 9.40
C ILE A 117 -6.16 13.11 10.49
N LYS A 118 -6.40 11.80 10.40
CA LYS A 118 -7.32 11.06 11.29
C LYS A 118 -6.84 9.61 11.51
N PRO A 119 -7.26 8.94 12.61
CA PRO A 119 -7.07 7.50 12.77
C PRO A 119 -7.63 6.71 11.58
N HIS A 120 -6.96 5.63 11.24
CA HIS A 120 -7.32 4.68 10.19
C HIS A 120 -6.98 3.28 10.68
N ASP A 121 -7.95 2.38 10.55
CA ASP A 121 -7.83 0.98 10.97
C ASP A 121 -7.70 0.09 9.74
N GLU A 122 -6.82 -0.90 9.84
CA GLU A 122 -6.76 -2.08 8.99
C GLU A 122 -6.93 -3.32 9.86
N THR A 123 -7.28 -4.46 9.26
CA THR A 123 -7.40 -5.73 9.98
C THR A 123 -6.46 -6.78 9.40
N VAL A 124 -5.88 -7.59 10.29
CA VAL A 124 -5.10 -8.77 9.92
C VAL A 124 -5.55 -9.95 10.77
N THR A 125 -5.67 -11.12 10.18
CA THR A 125 -5.87 -12.38 10.90
C THR A 125 -4.50 -12.97 11.21
N ASP A 126 -4.13 -13.03 12.48
CA ASP A 126 -2.86 -13.60 12.95
C ASP A 126 -2.80 -15.12 12.74
N ASP A 127 -1.64 -15.73 13.04
CA ASP A 127 -1.39 -17.16 12.83
C ASP A 127 -2.26 -18.05 13.75
N GLY A 128 -2.79 -17.49 14.84
CA GLY A 128 -3.77 -18.13 15.71
C GLY A 128 -5.21 -18.04 15.19
N GLY A 129 -5.42 -17.43 14.02
CA GLY A 129 -6.74 -17.20 13.44
C GLY A 129 -7.50 -16.02 14.07
N GLN A 130 -6.87 -15.24 14.95
CA GLN A 130 -7.51 -14.11 15.60
C GLN A 130 -7.40 -12.85 14.75
N VAL A 131 -8.51 -12.15 14.55
CA VAL A 131 -8.52 -10.84 13.89
C VAL A 131 -7.92 -9.79 14.83
N ARG A 132 -6.96 -9.05 14.32
CA ARG A 132 -6.24 -7.96 15.00
C ARG A 132 -6.43 -6.68 14.23
N THR A 133 -6.74 -5.60 14.94
CA THR A 133 -6.77 -4.26 14.36
C THR A 133 -5.38 -3.67 14.38
N VAL A 134 -4.97 -3.11 13.25
CA VAL A 134 -3.75 -2.31 13.09
C VAL A 134 -4.19 -0.87 12.87
N THR A 135 -3.97 -0.01 13.87
CA THR A 135 -4.36 1.39 13.81
C THR A 135 -3.15 2.28 13.52
N GLY A 136 -3.34 3.26 12.64
CA GLY A 136 -2.40 4.35 12.41
C GLY A 136 -3.10 5.68 12.16
N MET A 137 -2.33 6.74 11.97
CA MET A 137 -2.82 8.07 11.59
C MET A 137 -2.66 8.27 10.09
N LYS A 138 -3.77 8.30 9.36
CA LYS A 138 -3.77 8.56 7.93
C LYS A 138 -3.67 10.05 7.66
N VAL A 139 -2.59 10.45 7.01
CA VAL A 139 -2.36 11.77 6.44
C VAL A 139 -2.78 11.70 4.97
N LYS A 140 -4.00 12.15 4.67
CA LYS A 140 -4.50 12.20 3.30
C LYS A 140 -4.16 13.53 2.67
N THR A 141 -3.51 13.51 1.52
CA THR A 141 -3.13 14.68 0.75
C THR A 141 -3.71 14.63 -0.66
N ARG A 142 -3.76 15.78 -1.32
CA ARG A 142 -4.11 15.92 -2.72
C ARG A 142 -3.01 16.69 -3.41
N HIS A 143 -2.55 16.17 -4.52
CA HIS A 143 -1.53 16.78 -5.36
C HIS A 143 -2.17 17.82 -6.30
N ALA A 144 -1.37 18.76 -6.81
CA ALA A 144 -1.83 19.80 -7.74
C ALA A 144 -2.41 19.24 -9.05
N ASP A 145 -1.98 18.05 -9.47
CA ASP A 145 -2.55 17.30 -10.61
C ASP A 145 -3.93 16.66 -10.32
N GLY A 146 -4.45 16.86 -9.11
CA GLY A 146 -5.76 16.38 -8.68
C GLY A 146 -5.76 14.98 -8.07
N ARG A 147 -4.66 14.21 -8.18
CA ARG A 147 -4.55 12.85 -7.63
C ARG A 147 -4.31 12.86 -6.12
N TYR A 148 -4.73 11.80 -5.45
CA TYR A 148 -4.51 11.61 -4.03
C TYR A 148 -3.19 10.92 -3.74
N THR A 149 -2.63 11.25 -2.57
CA THR A 149 -1.51 10.55 -1.95
C THR A 149 -1.83 10.43 -0.46
N TRP A 150 -1.42 9.35 0.18
CA TRP A 150 -1.53 9.25 1.63
C TRP A 150 -0.43 8.39 2.21
N ALA A 151 -0.17 8.64 3.50
CA ALA A 151 0.56 7.72 4.34
C ALA A 151 -0.27 7.46 5.61
N VAL A 152 -0.28 6.21 6.06
CA VAL A 152 -0.77 5.79 7.38
C VAL A 152 0.43 5.64 8.28
N VAL A 153 0.52 6.48 9.30
CA VAL A 153 1.65 6.55 10.22
C VAL A 153 1.28 5.87 11.53
N GLY A 154 1.96 4.78 11.84
CA GLY A 154 1.82 4.06 13.08
C GLY A 154 2.65 4.65 14.23
N PRO A 155 2.64 3.95 15.38
CA PRO A 155 3.47 4.26 16.54
C PRO A 155 4.95 4.47 16.18
N GLY A 156 5.61 5.40 16.88
CA GLY A 156 7.02 5.74 16.62
C GLY A 156 7.28 6.41 15.27
N GLY A 157 6.24 6.82 14.54
CA GLY A 157 6.37 7.46 13.23
C GLY A 157 6.61 6.48 12.07
N VAL A 158 6.45 5.18 12.32
CA VAL A 158 6.63 4.13 11.29
C VAL A 158 5.53 4.23 10.24
N CYS A 159 5.89 4.12 8.96
CA CYS A 159 4.88 4.03 7.91
C CYS A 159 4.29 2.62 7.86
N LEU A 160 2.98 2.52 8.04
CA LEU A 160 2.22 1.28 7.87
C LEU A 160 1.79 1.11 6.43
N THR A 161 1.32 2.19 5.80
CA THR A 161 0.86 2.19 4.41
C THR A 161 1.24 3.51 3.73
N TYR A 162 1.66 3.46 2.47
CA TYR A 162 1.91 4.61 1.61
C TYR A 162 1.31 4.33 0.24
N GLU A 163 0.58 5.27 -0.33
CA GLU A 163 0.09 5.21 -1.71
C GLU A 163 0.13 6.58 -2.36
N ARG A 164 0.46 6.63 -3.66
CA ARG A 164 0.47 7.87 -4.45
C ARG A 164 -0.26 7.70 -5.78
N GLY A 165 -0.54 8.83 -6.43
CA GLY A 165 -1.06 8.85 -7.79
C GLY A 165 -2.46 8.25 -7.91
N ILE A 166 -3.29 8.40 -6.88
CA ILE A 166 -4.62 7.77 -6.86
C ILE A 166 -5.66 8.67 -7.51
N HIS A 167 -6.28 8.19 -8.57
CA HIS A 167 -7.42 8.80 -9.23
C HIS A 167 -8.74 8.41 -8.53
N TRP A 168 -9.67 9.37 -8.47
CA TRP A 168 -11.01 9.18 -7.94
C TRP A 168 -12.05 9.35 -9.06
N ASP A 169 -12.83 8.30 -9.32
CA ASP A 169 -13.95 8.34 -10.25
C ASP A 169 -15.16 8.94 -9.53
N ALA A 170 -15.31 10.27 -9.68
CA ALA A 170 -16.40 11.01 -9.05
C ALA A 170 -17.78 10.59 -9.57
N ALA A 171 -17.89 10.22 -10.85
CA ALA A 171 -19.16 9.82 -11.45
C ALA A 171 -19.69 8.52 -10.85
N ARG A 172 -18.80 7.63 -10.43
CA ARG A 172 -19.14 6.34 -9.80
C ARG A 172 -18.91 6.30 -8.29
N SER A 173 -18.54 7.43 -7.67
CA SER A 173 -18.24 7.54 -6.23
C SER A 173 -17.24 6.49 -5.72
N ARG A 174 -16.25 6.13 -6.54
CA ARG A 174 -15.29 5.06 -6.22
C ARG A 174 -13.85 5.47 -6.52
N ARG A 175 -12.90 4.71 -5.98
CA ARG A 175 -11.50 4.82 -6.40
C ARG A 175 -11.39 4.32 -7.85
N GLY A 176 -10.78 5.13 -8.72
CA GLY A 176 -10.54 4.75 -10.12
C GLY A 176 -9.25 3.95 -10.30
N THR A 177 -8.26 4.18 -9.44
CA THR A 177 -7.01 3.42 -9.43
C THR A 177 -7.16 2.08 -8.71
N PRO A 178 -6.63 0.97 -9.27
CA PRO A 178 -6.55 -0.32 -8.57
C PRO A 178 -6.01 -0.25 -7.14
N MET A 179 -6.45 -1.18 -6.28
CA MET A 179 -6.13 -1.20 -4.86
C MET A 179 -5.27 -2.42 -4.49
N TRP A 180 -4.09 -2.49 -5.07
CA TRP A 180 -3.14 -3.60 -4.89
C TRP A 180 -2.63 -3.80 -3.45
N LEU A 181 -2.95 -2.90 -2.53
CA LEU A 181 -2.63 -3.02 -1.09
C LEU A 181 -3.84 -3.44 -0.24
N HIS A 182 -4.99 -3.68 -0.86
CA HIS A 182 -6.24 -3.99 -0.16
C HIS A 182 -6.70 -5.41 -0.49
N ASP A 183 -6.48 -6.34 0.45
CA ASP A 183 -6.72 -7.77 0.25
C ASP A 183 -8.17 -8.10 -0.14
N GLY A 184 -9.16 -7.39 0.40
CA GLY A 184 -10.56 -7.57 -0.01
C GLY A 184 -10.83 -7.19 -1.47
N TRP A 185 -10.09 -6.22 -2.00
CA TRP A 185 -10.21 -5.81 -3.40
C TRP A 185 -9.47 -6.76 -4.32
N ILE A 186 -8.30 -7.26 -3.90
CA ILE A 186 -7.59 -8.33 -4.60
C ILE A 186 -8.47 -9.57 -4.69
N ALA A 187 -9.14 -9.96 -3.60
CA ALA A 187 -10.06 -11.10 -3.61
C ALA A 187 -11.21 -10.91 -4.61
N ALA A 188 -11.82 -9.72 -4.64
CA ALA A 188 -12.87 -9.39 -5.61
C ALA A 188 -12.34 -9.40 -7.05
N HIS A 189 -11.17 -8.80 -7.28
CA HIS A 189 -10.48 -8.76 -8.58
C HIS A 189 -10.15 -10.14 -9.12
N ASP A 190 -9.67 -11.03 -8.25
CA ASP A 190 -9.27 -12.39 -8.62
C ASP A 190 -10.48 -13.35 -8.68
N GLY A 191 -11.70 -12.86 -8.42
CA GLY A 191 -12.93 -13.66 -8.47
C GLY A 191 -13.09 -14.67 -7.32
N VAL A 192 -12.32 -14.51 -6.24
CA VAL A 192 -12.34 -15.38 -5.05
C VAL A 192 -13.05 -14.75 -3.85
N GLY A 193 -13.50 -13.50 -3.98
CA GLY A 193 -14.27 -12.76 -3.00
C GLY A 193 -15.46 -12.03 -3.62
N PRO A 194 -16.38 -11.49 -2.79
CA PRO A 194 -17.53 -10.74 -3.29
C PRO A 194 -17.11 -9.43 -3.95
N GLN A 195 -17.95 -8.90 -4.84
CA GLN A 195 -17.82 -7.51 -5.27
C GLN A 195 -18.04 -6.58 -4.08
N LEU A 196 -17.21 -5.55 -3.99
CA LEU A 196 -17.26 -4.56 -2.93
C LEU A 196 -18.12 -3.37 -3.35
N ASP A 197 -18.78 -2.75 -2.39
CA ASP A 197 -19.47 -1.48 -2.63
C ASP A 197 -18.48 -0.32 -2.82
N PRO A 198 -18.89 0.78 -3.48
CA PRO A 198 -18.13 2.02 -3.43
C PRO A 198 -17.78 2.42 -1.98
N PRO A 199 -16.54 2.85 -1.70
CA PRO A 199 -15.55 3.32 -2.67
C PRO A 199 -14.63 2.24 -3.25
N TYR A 200 -14.83 0.98 -2.85
CA TYR A 200 -13.92 -0.14 -3.10
C TYR A 200 -14.35 -1.05 -4.26
N ALA A 201 -15.45 -0.73 -4.94
CA ALA A 201 -15.87 -1.45 -6.15
C ALA A 201 -14.74 -1.49 -7.19
N ILE A 202 -14.56 -2.63 -7.86
CA ILE A 202 -13.57 -2.79 -8.92
C ILE A 202 -13.85 -1.79 -10.04
N ALA A 203 -12.81 -1.16 -10.56
CA ALA A 203 -12.89 -0.36 -11.78
C ALA A 203 -13.17 -1.30 -12.97
N SER A 204 -14.43 -1.28 -13.43
CA SER A 204 -14.93 -1.96 -14.63
C SER A 204 -14.39 -1.35 -15.91
#